data_AF-A0A3D2AAI4-F1
#
_entry.id   AF-A0A3D2AAI4-F1
#
_cell.length_a   1.000
_cell.length_b   1.000
_cell.length_c   1.000
_cell.angle_alpha   90.00
_cell.angle_beta   90.00
_cell.angle_gamma   90.00
#
_symmetry.space_group_name_H-M   'P 1'
#
loop_
_entity.id
_entity.type
_entity.pdbx_description
1 polymer ?
#
loop_
_entity_poly.entity_id
_entity_poly.type
_entity_poly.pdbx_seq_one_letter_code
_entity_poly.pdbx_strand_id
1 'polypeptide(L)'
;MIEDSVSIELLSQLLSSQLITKSEKHLLDKKRTYYKLLRSIITEGQQNGELDTDKTANEIVKAYALFERALMYDWCLCNGEYSLKEYGQNMLEMFLNGFKKA
;
A
#
# COMPACT_ATOMS: atom_id res chain seq x y z
N MET A 1 0.68 -14.56 -7.17
CA MET A 1 0.67 -13.26 -6.47
C MET A 1 2.11 -12.75 -6.36
N ILE A 2 2.40 -11.55 -5.82
CA ILE A 2 3.79 -11.04 -5.72
C ILE A 2 4.72 -12.09 -5.11
N GLU A 3 4.30 -12.74 -4.02
CA GLU A 3 5.06 -13.80 -3.34
C GLU A 3 5.34 -15.03 -4.21
N ASP A 4 4.51 -15.35 -5.21
CA ASP A 4 4.68 -16.52 -6.07
C ASP A 4 5.37 -16.22 -7.40
N SER A 5 5.26 -14.98 -7.89
CA SER A 5 5.62 -14.61 -9.27
C SER A 5 6.76 -13.61 -9.38
N VAL A 6 7.19 -13.01 -8.27
CA VAL A 6 8.27 -12.01 -8.25
C VAL A 6 9.36 -12.50 -7.30
N SER A 7 10.60 -12.54 -7.79
CA SER A 7 11.75 -12.85 -6.93
C SER A 7 11.87 -11.81 -5.82
N ILE A 8 12.06 -12.27 -4.58
CA ILE A 8 12.31 -11.42 -3.41
C ILE A 8 13.52 -10.52 -3.67
N GLU A 9 14.58 -11.05 -4.28
CA GLU A 9 15.78 -10.28 -4.59
C GLU A 9 15.47 -9.10 -5.51
N LEU A 10 14.66 -9.33 -6.55
CA LEU A 10 14.26 -8.29 -7.49
C LEU A 10 13.43 -7.20 -6.79
N LEU A 11 12.49 -7.60 -5.93
CA LEU A 11 11.67 -6.64 -5.17
C LEU A 11 12.52 -5.84 -4.17
N SER A 12 13.46 -6.49 -3.48
CA SER A 12 14.40 -5.85 -2.56
C SER A 12 15.30 -4.84 -3.27
N GLN A 13 15.82 -5.17 -4.46
CA GLN A 13 16.60 -4.26 -5.28
C GLN A 13 15.76 -3.06 -5.74
N LEU A 14 14.52 -3.30 -6.19
CA LEU A 14 13.59 -2.24 -6.56
C LEU A 14 13.35 -1.29 -5.38
N LEU A 15 12.94 -1.80 -4.21
CA LEU A 15 12.66 -0.96 -3.04
C LEU A 15 13.90 -0.18 -2.58
N SER A 16 15.07 -0.83 -2.56
CA SER A 16 16.35 -0.19 -2.23
C SER A 16 16.69 0.94 -3.20
N SER A 17 16.47 0.73 -4.50
CA SER A 17 16.70 1.77 -5.52
C SER A 17 15.88 3.02 -5.23
N GLN A 18 14.64 2.89 -4.74
CA GLN A 18 13.76 4.03 -4.46
C GLN A 18 14.22 4.87 -3.27
N LEU A 19 15.06 4.31 -2.38
CA LEU A 19 15.65 5.02 -1.25
C LEU A 19 16.87 5.84 -1.65
N ILE A 20 17.75 5.25 -2.47
CA ILE A 20 19.04 5.86 -2.86
C ILE A 20 18.95 6.75 -4.10
N THR A 21 17.89 6.59 -4.90
CA THR A 21 17.70 7.38 -6.13
C THR A 21 17.47 8.86 -5.80
N LYS A 22 18.31 9.71 -6.38
CA LYS A 22 18.19 11.19 -6.30
C LYS A 22 17.17 11.76 -7.30
N SER A 23 16.79 10.98 -8.32
CA SER A 23 15.83 11.34 -9.37
C SER A 23 14.41 10.82 -9.05
N GLU A 24 13.61 10.46 -10.06
CA GLU A 24 12.19 10.14 -9.91
C GLU A 24 11.93 8.91 -9.02
N LYS A 25 11.16 9.13 -7.95
CA LYS A 25 10.64 8.05 -7.09
C LYS A 25 9.33 7.55 -7.67
N HIS A 26 9.39 6.58 -8.58
CA HIS A 26 8.22 6.03 -9.28
C HIS A 26 7.17 5.43 -8.32
N LEU A 27 7.58 4.91 -7.17
CA LEU A 27 6.62 4.43 -6.16
C LEU A 27 5.79 5.55 -5.51
N LEU A 28 6.21 6.81 -5.65
CA LEU A 28 5.54 7.99 -5.11
C LEU A 28 4.89 8.86 -6.19
N ASP A 29 4.97 8.46 -7.46
CA ASP A 29 4.42 9.24 -8.56
C ASP A 29 2.88 9.17 -8.57
N LYS A 30 2.25 10.28 -8.21
CA LYS A 30 0.80 10.46 -8.16
C LYS A 30 0.11 10.37 -9.52
N LYS A 31 0.86 10.46 -10.64
CA LYS A 31 0.29 10.33 -11.99
C LYS A 31 -0.06 8.90 -12.36
N ARG A 32 0.51 7.91 -11.65
CA ARG A 32 0.27 6.48 -11.88
C ARG A 32 -1.20 6.12 -11.72
N THR A 33 -1.67 5.20 -12.56
CA THR A 33 -3.01 4.62 -12.49
C THR A 33 -3.33 4.07 -11.10
N TYR A 34 -2.32 3.52 -10.41
CA TYR A 34 -2.41 3.07 -9.02
C TYR A 34 -3.06 4.12 -8.09
N TYR A 35 -2.55 5.35 -8.06
CA TYR A 35 -3.09 6.40 -7.17
C TYR A 35 -4.49 6.86 -7.59
N LYS A 36 -4.77 6.86 -8.89
CA LYS A 36 -6.10 7.20 -9.42
C LYS A 36 -7.13 6.14 -9.01
N LEU A 37 -6.76 4.86 -9.10
CA LEU A 37 -7.60 3.73 -8.70
C LEU A 37 -7.90 3.77 -7.20
N LEU A 38 -6.87 3.90 -6.35
CA LEU A 38 -7.07 3.99 -4.90
C LEU A 38 -7.99 5.14 -4.52
N ARG A 39 -7.80 6.31 -5.14
CA ARG A 39 -8.66 7.46 -4.90
C ARG A 39 -10.11 7.17 -5.28
N SER A 40 -10.33 6.49 -6.41
CA SER A 40 -11.68 6.10 -6.84
C SER A 40 -12.35 5.19 -5.81
N ILE A 41 -11.66 4.12 -5.39
CA ILE A 41 -12.16 3.13 -4.43
C ILE A 41 -12.50 3.81 -3.10
N ILE A 42 -11.60 4.65 -2.59
CA ILE A 42 -11.78 5.32 -1.29
C ILE A 42 -12.92 6.35 -1.36
N THR A 43 -13.00 7.11 -2.45
CA THR A 43 -14.10 8.07 -2.64
C THR A 43 -15.45 7.35 -2.70
N GLU A 44 -15.54 6.21 -3.40
CA GLU A 44 -16.75 5.39 -3.45
C GLU A 44 -17.12 4.85 -2.06
N GLY A 45 -16.14 4.31 -1.31
CA GLY A 45 -16.37 3.86 0.07
C GLY A 45 -16.88 4.97 1.01
N GLN A 46 -16.38 6.21 0.84
CA GLN A 46 -16.90 7.37 1.59
C GLN A 46 -18.33 7.75 1.17
N GLN A 47 -18.63 7.71 -0.13
CA GLN A 47 -19.99 7.99 -0.66
C GLN A 47 -21.01 6.96 -0.17
N ASN A 48 -20.60 5.70 -0.08
CA ASN A 48 -21.43 4.59 0.43
C ASN A 48 -21.51 4.56 1.96
N GLY A 49 -20.72 5.38 2.67
CA GLY A 49 -20.68 5.43 4.12
C GLY A 49 -19.94 4.26 4.78
N GLU A 50 -19.12 3.52 4.02
CA GLU A 50 -18.26 2.44 4.52
C GLU A 50 -17.02 3.01 5.25
N LEU A 51 -16.53 4.15 4.78
CA LEU A 51 -15.40 4.87 5.36
C LEU A 51 -15.85 6.19 6.01
N ASP A 52 -15.16 6.60 7.07
CA ASP A 52 -15.34 7.90 7.70
C ASP A 52 -15.04 9.03 6.72
N THR A 53 -15.64 10.19 6.96
CA THR A 53 -15.39 11.43 6.20
C THR A 53 -14.62 12.47 7.02
N ASP A 54 -14.11 12.08 8.19
CA ASP A 54 -13.27 12.95 9.02
C ASP A 54 -11.91 13.18 8.37
N LYS A 55 -11.46 12.20 7.55
CA LYS A 55 -10.26 12.29 6.73
C LYS A 55 -10.64 12.39 5.26
N THR A 56 -9.90 13.18 4.49
CA THR A 56 -10.11 13.28 3.05
C THR A 56 -9.68 11.99 2.35
N ALA A 57 -10.30 11.66 1.22
CA ALA A 57 -9.89 10.51 0.40
C ALA A 57 -8.37 10.51 0.09
N ASN A 58 -7.78 11.70 -0.13
CA ASN A 58 -6.36 11.82 -0.40
C ASN A 58 -5.47 11.44 0.80
N GLU A 59 -5.92 11.72 2.03
CA GLU A 59 -5.21 11.33 3.24
C GLU A 59 -5.23 9.81 3.43
N ILE A 60 -6.39 9.19 3.21
CA ILE A 60 -6.54 7.73 3.29
C ILE A 60 -5.71 7.06 2.18
N VAL A 61 -5.72 7.57 0.94
CA VAL A 61 -4.87 7.07 -0.16
C VAL A 61 -3.39 7.14 0.22
N LYS A 62 -2.95 8.25 0.81
CA LYS A 62 -1.56 8.44 1.23
C LYS A 62 -1.17 7.44 2.32
N ALA A 63 -2.06 7.24 3.31
CA ALA A 63 -1.85 6.29 4.39
C ALA A 63 -1.81 4.85 3.88
N TYR A 64 -2.75 4.45 3.01
CA TYR A 64 -2.77 3.12 2.40
C TYR A 64 -1.49 2.85 1.57
N ALA A 65 -1.10 3.79 0.70
CA ALA A 65 0.10 3.61 -0.11
C ALA A 65 1.40 3.55 0.73
N LEU A 66 1.43 4.22 1.88
CA LEU A 66 2.51 4.06 2.85
C LEU A 66 2.50 2.67 3.46
N PHE A 67 1.35 2.24 3.97
CA PHE A 67 1.15 0.94 4.61
C PHE A 67 1.54 -0.21 3.68
N GLU A 68 1.04 -0.24 2.45
CA GLU A 68 1.35 -1.28 1.46
C GLU A 68 2.85 -1.35 1.16
N ARG A 69 3.50 -0.19 0.97
CA ARG A 69 4.96 -0.15 0.75
C ARG A 69 5.75 -0.61 1.97
N ALA A 70 5.34 -0.22 3.17
CA ALA A 70 6.01 -0.64 4.40
C ALA A 70 5.90 -2.15 4.61
N LEU A 71 4.72 -2.72 4.35
CA LEU A 71 4.48 -4.15 4.42
C LEU A 71 5.34 -4.94 3.42
N MET A 72 5.42 -4.50 2.16
CA MET A 72 6.29 -5.13 1.16
C MET A 72 7.77 -5.02 1.53
N TYR A 73 8.18 -3.89 2.11
CA TYR A 73 9.55 -3.68 2.56
C TYR A 73 9.91 -4.61 3.72
N ASP A 74 9.05 -4.71 4.72
CA ASP A 74 9.22 -5.63 5.85
C ASP A 74 9.29 -7.09 5.39
N TRP A 75 8.41 -7.49 4.48
CA TRP A 75 8.42 -8.84 3.89
C TRP A 75 9.76 -9.17 3.19
N CYS A 76 10.31 -8.21 2.46
CA CYS A 76 11.65 -8.33 1.88
C CYS A 76 12.75 -8.46 2.95
N LEU A 77 12.68 -7.70 4.05
CA LEU A 77 13.63 -7.78 5.16
C LEU A 77 13.59 -9.15 5.86
N CYS A 78 12.39 -9.73 5.98
CA CYS A 78 12.17 -11.07 6.51
C CYS A 78 12.46 -12.18 5.49
N ASN A 79 13.09 -11.88 4.35
CA ASN A 79 13.39 -12.86 3.29
C ASN A 79 12.18 -13.71 2.85
N GLY A 80 10.96 -13.13 2.90
CA GLY A 80 9.74 -13.83 2.57
C GLY A 80 9.39 -15.03 3.46
N GLU A 81 9.82 -15.01 4.72
CA GLU A 81 9.60 -16.09 5.70
C GLU A 81 8.12 -16.39 5.99
N TYR A 82 7.23 -15.44 5.69
CA TYR A 82 5.78 -15.58 5.88
C TYR A 82 5.02 -15.32 4.58
N SER A 83 3.78 -15.81 4.49
CA SER A 83 2.90 -15.50 3.37
C SER A 83 2.53 -14.01 3.38
N LEU A 84 2.94 -13.30 2.32
CA LEU A 84 2.61 -11.90 2.13
C LEU A 84 1.10 -11.71 2.00
N LYS A 85 0.40 -12.67 1.38
CA LYS A 85 -1.07 -12.66 1.28
C LYS A 85 -1.74 -12.68 2.63
N GLU A 86 -1.50 -13.74 3.39
CA GLU A 86 -2.25 -14.00 4.62
C GLU A 86 -1.95 -12.92 5.65
N TYR A 87 -0.67 -12.58 5.80
CA TYR A 87 -0.27 -11.50 6.70
C TYR A 87 -0.79 -10.14 6.23
N GLY A 88 -0.71 -9.85 4.94
CA GLY A 88 -1.21 -8.60 4.37
C GLY A 88 -2.72 -8.41 4.51
N GLN A 89 -3.51 -9.48 4.38
CA GLN A 89 -4.95 -9.43 4.62
C GLN A 89 -5.27 -9.05 6.06
N ASN A 90 -4.65 -9.74 7.04
CA ASN A 90 -4.84 -9.44 8.46
C ASN A 90 -4.43 -8.00 8.81
N MET A 91 -3.26 -7.57 8.32
CA MET A 91 -2.76 -6.21 8.56
C MET A 91 -3.64 -5.15 7.89
N LEU A 92 -4.18 -5.42 6.70
CA LEU A 92 -5.08 -4.51 6.00
C LEU A 92 -6.39 -4.32 6.75
N GLU A 93 -6.99 -5.38 7.29
CA GLU A 93 -8.20 -5.28 8.10
C GLU A 93 -7.99 -4.40 9.33
N MET A 94 -6.89 -4.62 10.06
CA MET A 94 -6.51 -3.80 11.21
C MET A 94 -6.29 -2.34 10.83
N PHE A 95 -5.59 -2.10 9.72
CA PHE A 95 -5.33 -0.75 9.20
C PHE A 95 -6.63 -0.03 8.81
N LEU A 96 -7.53 -0.69 8.08
CA LEU A 96 -8.78 -0.11 7.60
C LEU A 96 -9.77 0.18 8.73
N ASN A 97 -9.72 -0.55 9.84
CA ASN A 97 -10.56 -0.27 11.01
C ASN A 97 -10.37 1.16 11.54
N GLY A 98 -9.20 1.78 11.36
CA GLY A 98 -8.95 3.19 11.72
C GLY A 98 -9.64 4.23 10.83
N PHE A 99 -10.27 3.78 9.75
CA PHE A 99 -10.96 4.62 8.76
C PHE A 99 -12.42 4.21 8.56
N LYS A 100 -12.91 3.18 9.27
CA LYS A 100 -14.31 2.77 9.18
C LYS A 100 -15.21 3.81 9.83
N LYS A 101 -16.38 4.01 9.24
CA LYS A 101 -17.44 4.79 9.89
C LYS A 101 -17.89 4.08 11.17
N ALA A 102 -18.01 4.84 12.26
CA ALA A 102 -18.51 4.36 13.55
C ALA A 102 -19.99 3.97 13.49
#